data_AF-A0A7V5RN25-F1
#
_entry.id   AF-A0A7V5RN25-F1
#
_cell.length_a   1.000
_cell.length_b   1.000
_cell.length_c   1.000
_cell.angle_alpha   90.00
_cell.angle_beta   90.00
_cell.angle_gamma   90.00
#
_symmetry.space_group_name_H-M   'P 1'
#
loop_
_entity.id
_entity.type
_entity.pdbx_description
1 polymer ?
#
loop_
_entity_poly.entity_id
_entity_poly.type
_entity_poly.pdbx_seq_one_letter_code
_entity_poly.pdbx_strand_id
1 'polypeptide(L)' 'MQHFINERRQISGPSEIQLRQLTDEEREDFEERAAIMEYDGGLERALAETLAWQRIVAGRVPLAG' A
#
# COMPACT_ATOMS: atom_id res chain seq x y z
N MET A 1 -2.10 25.13 26.65
CA MET A 1 -2.82 24.40 25.58
C MET A 1 -1.84 23.42 24.98
N GLN A 2 -2.18 22.13 25.02
CA GLN A 2 -1.24 21.04 24.77
C GLN A 2 -0.68 21.07 23.34
N HIS A 3 0.61 20.78 23.25
CA HIS A 3 1.35 20.55 22.01
C HIS A 3 0.69 19.43 21.20
N PHE A 4 0.08 19.74 20.06
CA PHE A 4 -0.25 18.76 19.02
C PHE A 4 0.82 18.84 17.93
N ILE A 5 2.00 18.31 18.25
CA ILE A 5 2.94 17.86 17.23
C ILE A 5 2.48 16.44 16.88
N ASN A 6 1.93 16.24 15.69
CA ASN A 6 1.98 14.92 15.06
C ASN A 6 1.85 15.09 13.54
N GLU A 7 2.97 15.54 12.96
CA GLU A 7 3.55 14.98 11.76
C GLU A 7 2.54 14.22 10.87
N ARG A 8 1.98 14.93 9.87
CA ARG A 8 1.52 14.28 8.64
C ARG A 8 2.72 13.52 8.09
N ARG A 9 2.95 12.28 8.53
CA ARG A 9 3.79 11.33 7.81
C ARG A 9 3.22 11.36 6.41
N GLN A 10 3.98 11.95 5.50
CA GLN A 10 3.58 12.13 4.12
C GLN A 10 3.39 10.71 3.59
N ILE A 11 2.14 10.25 3.51
CA ILE A 11 1.82 8.93 2.99
C ILE A 11 2.01 9.06 1.49
N SER A 12 3.24 8.82 1.07
CA SER A 12 3.58 8.61 -0.32
C SER A 12 3.42 7.11 -0.56
N GLY A 13 2.64 6.74 -1.57
CA GLY A 13 2.52 5.34 -2.00
C GLY A 13 3.87 4.71 -2.34
N PRO A 14 3.90 3.42 -2.69
CA PRO A 14 5.13 2.75 -3.08
C PRO A 14 5.78 3.46 -4.28
N SER A 15 7.10 3.55 -4.26
CA SER A 15 7.86 4.15 -5.36
C SER A 15 7.77 3.30 -6.64
N GLU A 16 8.00 3.93 -7.78
CA GLU A 16 7.99 3.24 -9.07
C GLU A 16 9.01 2.07 -9.13
N ILE A 17 10.17 2.22 -8.47
CA ILE A 17 11.19 1.16 -8.38
C ILE A 17 10.67 -0.04 -7.60
N GLN A 18 9.83 0.16 -6.59
CA GLN A 18 9.20 -0.92 -5.83
C GLN A 18 8.14 -1.62 -6.67
N LEU A 19 7.30 -0.86 -7.38
CA LEU A 19 6.29 -1.45 -8.27
C LEU A 19 6.90 -2.23 -9.41
N ARG A 20 8.05 -1.80 -9.96
CA ARG A 20 8.79 -2.54 -11.01
C ARG A 20 9.35 -3.90 -10.54
N GLN A 21 9.41 -4.15 -9.23
CA GLN A 21 9.81 -5.44 -8.67
C GLN A 21 8.63 -6.40 -8.46
N LEU A 22 7.40 -5.97 -8.73
CA LEU A 22 6.23 -6.86 -8.73
C LEU A 22 6.24 -7.69 -10.02
N THR A 23 5.89 -8.97 -9.91
CA THR A 23 5.46 -9.75 -11.07
C THR A 23 4.17 -9.15 -11.64
N ASP A 24 3.79 -9.56 -12.85
CA ASP A 24 2.54 -9.08 -13.46
C ASP A 24 1.32 -9.42 -12.59
N GLU A 25 1.29 -10.62 -12.00
CA GLU A 25 0.22 -11.06 -11.09
C GLU A 25 0.20 -10.25 -9.79
N GLU A 26 1.35 -9.98 -9.18
CA GLU A 26 1.43 -9.15 -7.97
C GLU A 26 1.08 -7.69 -8.24
N ARG A 27 1.36 -7.19 -9.45
CA ARG A 27 0.96 -5.86 -9.89
C ARG A 27 -0.55 -5.79 -10.05
N GLU A 28 -1.17 -6.79 -10.66
CA GLU A 28 -2.62 -6.87 -10.80
C GLU A 28 -3.31 -6.94 -9.42
N ASP A 29 -2.87 -7.82 -8.52
CA ASP A 29 -3.41 -7.90 -7.15
C ASP A 29 -3.17 -6.60 -6.36
N PHE A 30 -2.05 -5.92 -6.58
CA PHE A 30 -1.79 -4.60 -6.01
C PHE A 30 -2.79 -3.55 -6.51
N GLU A 31 -2.99 -3.45 -7.83
CA GLU A 31 -3.88 -2.46 -8.46
C GLU A 31 -5.33 -2.69 -8.07
N GLU A 32 -5.80 -3.94 -8.08
CA GLU A 32 -7.15 -4.32 -7.67
C GLU A 32 -7.40 -3.97 -6.21
N ARG A 33 -6.50 -4.36 -5.30
CA ARG A 33 -6.62 -4.03 -3.87
C ARG A 33 -6.62 -2.53 -3.62
N ALA A 34 -5.74 -1.80 -4.28
CA ALA A 34 -5.67 -0.35 -4.15
C ALA A 34 -6.98 0.30 -4.62
N ALA A 35 -7.55 -0.17 -5.74
CA ALA A 35 -8.85 0.30 -6.22
C ALA A 35 -9.99 0.00 -5.24
N ILE A 36 -10.07 -1.23 -4.69
CA ILE A 36 -11.08 -1.59 -3.68
C ILE A 36 -10.96 -0.69 -2.45
N MET A 37 -9.75 -0.51 -1.93
CA MET A 37 -9.52 0.32 -0.74
C MET A 37 -9.82 1.81 -0.98
N GLU A 38 -9.59 2.31 -2.19
CA GLU A 38 -9.91 3.68 -2.61
C GLU A 38 -11.41 3.88 -2.75
N TYR A 39 -12.08 3.09 -3.60
CA TYR A 39 -13.47 3.30 -3.97
C TYR A 39 -14.46 2.75 -2.93
N ASP A 40 -14.25 1.53 -2.45
CA ASP A 40 -15.14 0.90 -1.49
C ASP A 40 -14.78 1.30 -0.05
N GLY A 41 -13.49 1.48 0.22
CA GLY A 41 -12.97 1.87 1.53
C GLY A 41 -12.95 3.38 1.78
N GLY A 42 -13.12 4.21 0.74
CA GLY A 42 -13.07 5.67 0.84
C GLY A 42 -11.71 6.23 1.26
N LEU A 43 -10.63 5.47 1.07
CA LEU A 43 -9.28 5.90 1.43
C LEU A 43 -8.67 6.80 0.35
N GLU A 44 -7.78 7.71 0.75
CA GLU A 44 -6.94 8.41 -0.23
C GLU A 44 -6.06 7.42 -1.00
N ARG A 45 -5.89 7.66 -2.31
CA ARG A 45 -5.12 6.79 -3.21
C ARG A 45 -3.78 6.35 -2.62
N ALA A 46 -2.99 7.28 -2.09
CA ALA A 46 -1.67 6.98 -1.56
C ALA A 46 -1.71 6.06 -0.31
N LEU A 47 -2.76 6.18 0.51
CA LEU A 47 -2.99 5.29 1.64
C LEU A 47 -3.46 3.91 1.16
N ALA A 48 -4.38 3.85 0.21
CA ALA A 48 -4.84 2.61 -0.41
C ALA A 48 -3.67 1.82 -1.03
N GLU A 49 -2.81 2.49 -1.80
CA GLU A 49 -1.61 1.89 -2.38
C GLU A 49 -0.63 1.41 -1.30
N THR A 50 -0.42 2.19 -0.25
CA THR A 50 0.47 1.78 0.86
C THR A 50 -0.02 0.49 1.52
N LEU A 51 -1.32 0.37 1.76
CA LEU A 51 -1.93 -0.82 2.36
C LEU A 51 -1.93 -2.02 1.41
N ALA A 52 -2.21 -1.79 0.12
CA ALA A 52 -2.11 -2.83 -0.90
C ALA A 52 -0.69 -3.38 -1.00
N TRP A 53 0.32 -2.50 -1.04
CA TRP A 53 1.73 -2.90 -1.04
C TRP A 53 2.11 -3.76 0.17
N GLN A 54 1.65 -3.40 1.37
CA GLN A 54 1.89 -4.21 2.58
C GLN A 54 1.33 -5.62 2.46
N ARG A 55 0.17 -5.80 1.79
CA ARG A 55 -0.42 -7.12 1.55
C ARG A 55 0.42 -7.96 0.61
N ILE A 56 0.88 -7.37 -0.50
CA ILE A 56 1.78 -8.05 -1.44
C ILE A 56 3.07 -8.50 -0.74
N VAL A 57 3.73 -7.57 -0.04
CA VAL A 57 4.98 -7.88 0.68
C VAL A 57 4.78 -8.94 1.76
N ALA A 58 3.65 -8.92 2.47
CA ALA A 58 3.33 -9.96 3.45
C ALA A 58 3.11 -11.34 2.80
N GLY A 59 2.46 -11.38 1.62
CA GLY A 59 2.25 -12.61 0.85
C GLY A 59 3.52 -13.20 0.23
N ARG A 60 4.55 -12.36 0.00
CA ARG A 60 5.87 -12.80 -0.47
C ARG A 60 6.68 -13.55 0.58
N VAL A 61 6.36 -13.41 1.86
CA VAL A 61 7.01 -14.20 2.91
C VAL A 61 6.54 -15.64 2.73
N PRO A 62 7.41 -16.58 2.32
CA PRO A 62 7.02 -17.97 2.31
C PRO A 62 6.66 -18.32 3.74
N LEU A 63 5.48 -18.91 3.96
CA LEU A 63 5.14 -19.54 5.22
C LEU A 63 6.28 -20.51 5.56
N ALA A 64 7.21 -20.06 6.41
CA ALA A 64 8.26 -20.89 6.93
C ALA A 64 7.61 -21.77 8.01
N GLY A 65 7.25 -23.00 7.61
CA GLY A 65 6.90 -24.11 8.51
C GLY A 65 5.44 -24.22 8.88
#